data_AF-A0A8S2NUJ1-F1
#
_entry.id   AF-A0A8S2NUJ1-F1
#
_cell.length_a   1.000
_cell.length_b   1.000
_cell.length_c   1.000
_cell.angle_alpha   90.00
_cell.angle_beta   90.00
_cell.angle_gamma   90.00
#
_symmetry.space_group_name_H-M   'P 1'
#
loop_
_entity.id
_entity.type
_entity.pdbx_description
1 polymer ?
#
loop_
_entity_poly.entity_id
_entity_poly.type
_entity_poly.pdbx_seq_one_letter_code
_entity_poly.pdbx_strand_id
1 'polypeptide(L)'
;LHEEKQKLSEQLDALRNEAFCLRTMQKTYEDIVKMNMKSSKNAKDDEYKFSLFQNISDSIFVSFDQAVETINVPSCENMMIAILRWVEQSCRPTEIHELIRRQVQNFRL
;
A
#
# COMPACT_ATOMS: atom_id res chain seq x y z
N LEU A 1 -13.82 62.91 18.15
CA LEU A 1 -12.35 62.79 17.95
C LEU A 1 -11.70 61.68 18.78
N HIS A 2 -11.75 61.67 20.12
CA HIS A 2 -11.14 60.59 20.92
C HIS A 2 -11.89 59.25 20.82
N GLU A 3 -13.22 59.25 21.00
CA GLU A 3 -14.06 58.06 20.86
C GLU A 3 -14.00 57.44 19.45
N GLU A 4 -13.97 58.28 18.43
CA GLU A 4 -13.91 57.85 17.03
C GLU A 4 -12.57 57.17 16.69
N LYS A 5 -11.48 57.69 17.25
CA LYS A 5 -10.14 57.10 17.14
C LYS A 5 -10.06 55.76 17.88
N GLN A 6 -10.72 55.65 19.03
CA GLN A 6 -10.81 54.40 19.79
C GLN A 6 -11.61 53.34 19.03
N LYS A 7 -12.75 53.72 18.46
CA LYS A 7 -13.60 52.81 17.65
C LYS A 7 -12.89 52.30 16.40
N LEU A 8 -12.06 53.14 15.76
CA LEU A 8 -11.21 52.72 14.64
C LEU A 8 -10.12 51.72 15.07
N SER A 9 -9.55 51.92 16.26
CA SER A 9 -8.53 51.02 16.83
C SER A 9 -9.12 49.63 17.08
N GLU A 10 -10.30 49.55 17.68
CA GLU A 10 -10.99 48.28 17.97
C GLU A 10 -11.35 47.53 16.68
N GLN A 11 -11.80 48.25 15.65
CA GLN A 11 -12.08 47.65 14.32
C GLN A 11 -10.80 47.12 13.66
N LEU A 12 -9.70 47.86 13.76
CA LEU A 12 -8.41 47.40 13.24
C LEU A 12 -7.93 46.13 13.93
N ASP A 13 -8.10 46.02 15.25
CA ASP A 13 -7.69 44.84 16.00
C ASP A 13 -8.59 43.63 15.72
N ALA A 14 -9.90 43.85 15.52
CA ALA A 14 -10.81 42.82 15.05
C ALA A 14 -10.41 42.29 13.66
N LEU A 15 -10.12 43.19 12.71
CA LEU A 15 -9.66 42.84 11.36
C LEU A 15 -8.32 42.10 11.38
N ARG A 16 -7.39 42.48 12.25
CA ARG A 16 -6.11 41.78 12.43
C ARG A 16 -6.32 40.36 12.96
N ASN A 17 -7.20 40.18 13.94
CA ASN A 17 -7.53 38.86 14.47
C ASN A 17 -8.21 37.98 13.43
N GLU A 18 -9.13 38.54 12.64
CA GLU A 18 -9.78 37.81 11.55
C GLU A 18 -8.76 37.39 10.49
N ALA A 19 -7.88 38.29 10.06
CA ALA A 19 -6.81 37.97 9.11
C ALA A 19 -5.86 36.89 9.66
N PHE A 20 -5.56 36.91 10.96
CA PHE A 20 -4.74 35.88 11.60
C PHE A 20 -5.46 34.51 11.63
N CYS A 21 -6.73 34.48 12.00
CA CYS A 21 -7.56 33.27 11.95
C CYS A 21 -7.61 32.69 10.54
N LEU A 22 -7.88 33.52 9.53
CA LEU A 22 -7.95 33.09 8.13
C LEU A 22 -6.63 32.51 7.63
N ARG A 23 -5.49 33.14 7.93
CA ARG A 23 -4.17 32.59 7.59
C ARG A 23 -3.88 31.28 8.30
N THR A 24 -4.28 31.17 9.57
CA THR A 24 -4.13 29.93 10.33
C THR A 24 -4.96 28.82 9.71
N MET A 25 -6.23 29.08 9.41
CA MET A 25 -7.11 28.14 8.73
C MET A 25 -6.54 27.71 7.38
N GLN A 26 -6.09 28.65 6.55
CA GLN A 26 -5.47 28.35 5.26
C GLN A 26 -4.28 27.39 5.43
N LYS A 27 -3.36 27.73 6.35
CA LYS A 27 -2.18 26.91 6.62
C LYS A 27 -2.56 25.51 7.09
N THR A 28 -3.53 25.41 8.01
CA THR A 28 -4.03 24.11 8.50
C THR A 28 -4.60 23.28 7.36
N TYR A 29 -5.38 23.87 6.45
CA TYR A 29 -5.91 23.15 5.29
C TYR A 29 -4.82 22.70 4.33
N GLU A 30 -3.83 23.54 4.03
CA GLU A 30 -2.69 23.17 3.20
C GLU A 30 -1.90 22.01 3.79
N ASP A 31 -1.69 21.99 5.10
CA ASP A 31 -0.98 20.92 5.80
C ASP A 31 -1.78 19.60 5.79
N ILE A 32 -3.10 19.66 5.99
CA ILE A 32 -4.01 18.49 5.85
C ILE A 32 -3.93 17.91 4.43
N VAL A 33 -4.00 18.76 3.39
CA VAL A 33 -3.91 18.31 1.99
C VAL A 33 -2.58 17.64 1.70
N LYS A 34 -1.46 18.21 2.16
CA LYS A 34 -0.13 17.62 2.00
C LYS A 34 0.00 16.27 2.70
N MET A 35 -0.58 16.13 3.90
CA MET A 35 -0.58 14.86 4.62
C MET A 35 -1.40 13.79 3.89
N ASN A 36 -2.56 14.17 3.37
CA ASN A 36 -3.43 13.28 2.59
C ASN A 36 -2.81 12.88 1.23
N MET A 37 -2.05 13.77 0.59
CA MET A 37 -1.30 13.39 -0.63
C MET A 37 -0.21 12.36 -0.34
N LYS A 38 0.44 12.43 0.83
CA LYS A 38 1.42 11.41 1.24
C LYS A 38 0.76 10.06 1.50
N SER A 39 -0.41 10.02 2.14
CA SER A 39 -1.14 8.76 2.34
C SER A 39 -1.65 8.17 1.03
N SER A 40 -2.07 8.99 0.06
CA SER A 40 -2.46 8.52 -1.29
C SER A 40 -1.27 7.90 -2.07
N LYS A 41 -0.05 8.43 -1.90
CA LYS A 41 1.15 7.80 -2.48
C LYS A 41 1.42 6.41 -1.88
N ASN A 42 1.22 6.24 -0.58
CA ASN A 42 1.36 4.95 0.07
C ASN A 42 0.28 3.96 -0.36
N ALA A 43 -0.96 4.43 -0.60
CA ALA A 43 -2.04 3.58 -1.10
C ALA A 43 -1.71 2.97 -2.48
N LYS A 44 -1.05 3.73 -3.38
CA LYS A 44 -0.57 3.20 -4.67
C LYS A 44 0.56 2.18 -4.51
N ASP A 45 1.45 2.39 -3.55
CA ASP A 45 2.53 1.45 -3.23
C ASP A 45 1.97 0.15 -2.62
N ASP A 46 0.93 0.26 -1.79
CA ASP A 46 0.28 -0.90 -1.20
C ASP A 46 -0.52 -1.69 -2.24
N GLU A 47 -1.25 -1.01 -3.15
CA GLU A 47 -1.91 -1.67 -4.29
C GLU A 47 -0.92 -2.44 -5.16
N TYR A 48 0.26 -1.87 -5.41
CA TYR A 48 1.36 -2.53 -6.10
C TYR A 48 1.85 -3.77 -5.33
N LYS A 49 2.10 -3.66 -4.02
CA LYS A 49 2.52 -4.78 -3.18
C LYS A 49 1.47 -5.89 -3.12
N PHE A 50 0.19 -5.54 -3.01
CA PHE A 50 -0.91 -6.50 -3.02
C PHE A 50 -0.99 -7.24 -4.34
N SER A 51 -0.90 -6.53 -5.47
CA SER A 51 -0.92 -7.14 -6.80
C SER A 51 0.29 -8.06 -7.01
N LEU A 52 1.47 -7.64 -6.54
CA LEU A 52 2.66 -8.48 -6.55
C LEU A 52 2.48 -9.75 -5.71
N PHE A 53 1.94 -9.61 -4.50
CA PHE A 53 1.66 -10.73 -3.61
C PHE A 53 0.67 -11.72 -4.25
N GLN A 54 -0.41 -11.23 -4.85
CA GLN A 54 -1.37 -12.06 -5.59
C GLN A 54 -0.67 -12.88 -6.69
N ASN A 55 0.12 -12.24 -7.54
CA ASN A 55 0.83 -12.94 -8.61
C ASN A 55 1.82 -13.99 -8.10
N ILE A 56 2.46 -13.73 -6.95
CA ILE A 56 3.32 -14.72 -6.28
C ILE A 56 2.48 -15.90 -5.79
N SER A 57 1.39 -15.63 -5.07
CA SER A 57 0.48 -16.66 -4.55
C SER A 57 -0.12 -17.52 -5.67
N ASP A 58 -0.59 -16.90 -6.74
CA ASP A 58 -1.15 -17.60 -7.90
C ASP A 58 -0.09 -18.48 -8.57
N SER A 59 1.14 -17.99 -8.70
CA SER A 59 2.24 -18.79 -9.26
C SER A 59 2.56 -20.02 -8.40
N ILE A 60 2.57 -19.86 -7.08
CA ILE A 60 2.76 -20.97 -6.14
C ILE A 60 1.61 -21.97 -6.29
N PHE A 61 0.37 -21.50 -6.35
CA PHE A 61 -0.80 -22.35 -6.47
C PHE A 61 -0.85 -23.12 -7.79
N VAL A 62 -0.56 -22.47 -8.92
CA VAL A 62 -0.46 -23.15 -10.23
C VAL A 62 0.62 -24.25 -10.20
N SER A 63 1.76 -23.99 -9.57
CA SER A 63 2.80 -25.02 -9.45
C SER A 63 2.37 -26.20 -8.57
N PHE A 64 1.55 -25.94 -7.55
CA PHE A 64 0.96 -26.96 -6.71
C PHE A 64 -0.04 -27.82 -7.49
N ASP A 65 -0.95 -27.18 -8.24
CA ASP A 65 -1.94 -27.87 -9.06
C ASP A 65 -1.25 -28.79 -10.08
N GLN A 66 -0.21 -28.30 -10.75
CA GLN A 66 0.61 -29.11 -11.66
C GLN A 66 1.23 -30.32 -10.95
N ALA A 67 1.73 -30.17 -9.72
CA ALA A 67 2.29 -31.28 -8.96
C ALA A 67 1.21 -32.34 -8.62
N VAL A 68 0.01 -31.91 -8.25
CA VAL A 68 -1.10 -32.80 -7.92
C VAL A 68 -1.68 -33.47 -9.18
N GLU A 69 -1.75 -32.78 -10.31
CA GLU A 69 -2.23 -33.31 -11.60
C GLU A 69 -1.36 -34.46 -12.14
N THR A 70 -0.08 -34.53 -11.76
CA THR A 70 0.81 -35.63 -12.18
C THR A 70 0.49 -36.97 -11.52
N ILE A 71 -0.43 -37.02 -10.55
CA ILE A 71 -0.80 -38.23 -9.83
C ILE A 71 -1.78 -39.06 -10.67
N ASN A 72 -1.26 -40.12 -11.30
CA ASN A 72 -2.05 -41.01 -12.15
C ASN A 72 -3.04 -41.91 -11.37
N VAL A 73 -2.73 -42.23 -10.10
CA VAL A 73 -3.61 -43.05 -9.23
C VAL A 73 -3.86 -42.29 -7.92
N PRO A 74 -5.07 -41.74 -7.72
CA PRO A 74 -5.38 -40.95 -6.54
C PRO A 74 -5.48 -41.86 -5.31
N SER A 75 -4.54 -41.69 -4.38
CA SER A 75 -4.59 -42.23 -3.02
C SER A 75 -4.05 -41.18 -2.06
N CYS A 76 -4.46 -41.26 -0.79
CA CYS A 76 -3.98 -40.34 0.24
C CYS A 76 -2.44 -40.37 0.34
N GLU A 77 -1.85 -41.57 0.28
CA GLU A 77 -0.40 -41.76 0.31
C GLU A 77 0.30 -41.08 -0.88
N ASN A 78 -0.17 -41.31 -2.10
CA ASN A 78 0.43 -40.72 -3.30
C ASN A 78 0.29 -39.19 -3.32
N MET A 79 -0.84 -38.66 -2.85
CA MET A 79 -1.04 -37.22 -2.69
C MET A 79 -0.08 -36.62 -1.67
N MET A 80 0.05 -37.23 -0.49
CA MET A 80 0.98 -36.76 0.53
C MET A 80 2.44 -36.77 0.03
N ILE A 81 2.86 -37.82 -0.68
CA ILE A 81 4.19 -37.89 -1.29
C ILE A 81 4.40 -36.77 -2.31
N ALA A 82 3.43 -36.53 -3.20
CA ALA A 82 3.52 -35.48 -4.21
C ALA A 82 3.60 -34.08 -3.58
N ILE A 83 2.78 -33.81 -2.56
CA ILE A 83 2.78 -32.55 -1.83
C ILE A 83 4.12 -32.32 -1.13
N LEU A 84 4.63 -33.33 -0.41
CA LEU A 84 5.93 -33.22 0.27
C LEU A 84 7.05 -32.94 -0.72
N ARG A 85 7.09 -33.67 -1.85
CA ARG A 85 8.05 -33.42 -2.93
C ARG A 85 7.93 -32.01 -3.50
N TRP A 86 6.71 -31.53 -3.74
CA TRP A 86 6.48 -30.18 -4.23
C TRP A 86 6.99 -29.12 -3.24
N VAL A 87 6.73 -29.29 -1.94
CA VAL A 87 7.25 -28.38 -0.91
C VAL A 87 8.78 -28.37 -0.91
N GLU A 88 9.43 -29.53 -0.95
CA GLU A 88 10.89 -29.64 -0.95
C GLU A 88 11.57 -29.12 -2.22
N GLN A 89 10.84 -29.08 -3.34
CA GLN A 89 11.38 -28.66 -4.64
C GLN A 89 11.02 -27.23 -5.00
N SER A 90 9.84 -26.75 -4.63
CA SER A 90 9.26 -25.48 -5.11
C SER A 90 9.13 -24.44 -4.02
N CYS A 91 9.12 -24.84 -2.74
CA CYS A 91 8.93 -23.93 -1.60
C CYS A 91 10.22 -23.68 -0.82
N ARG A 92 11.39 -24.06 -1.34
CA ARG A 92 12.67 -23.73 -0.70
C ARG A 92 12.90 -22.21 -0.74
N PRO A 93 13.63 -21.64 0.25
CA PRO A 93 13.91 -20.20 0.28
C PRO A 93 14.53 -19.67 -1.02
N THR A 94 15.41 -20.45 -1.66
CA THR A 94 16.03 -20.09 -2.94
C THR A 94 14.99 -19.95 -4.05
N GLU A 95 14.09 -20.92 -4.20
CA GLU A 95 13.07 -20.93 -5.25
C GLU A 95 12.03 -19.82 -5.04
N ILE A 96 11.60 -19.61 -3.80
CA ILE A 96 10.69 -18.52 -3.45
C ILE A 96 11.34 -17.16 -3.72
N HIS A 97 12.62 -16.99 -3.39
CA HIS A 97 13.34 -15.75 -3.71
C HIS A 97 13.47 -15.51 -5.22
N GLU A 98 13.77 -16.54 -6.00
CA GLU A 98 13.80 -16.46 -7.47
C GLU A 98 12.42 -16.10 -8.04
N LEU A 99 11.35 -16.75 -7.54
CA LEU A 99 9.98 -16.45 -7.91
C LEU A 99 9.64 -14.98 -7.65
N ILE A 100 9.89 -14.50 -6.44
CA ILE A 100 9.65 -13.08 -6.07
C ILE A 100 10.44 -12.17 -6.99
N ARG A 101 11.72 -12.46 -7.24
CA ARG A 101 12.56 -11.63 -8.12
C ARG A 101 11.98 -11.55 -9.54
N ARG A 102 11.53 -12.68 -10.09
CA ARG A 102 10.90 -12.76 -11.41
C ARG A 102 9.60 -11.95 -11.45
N GLN A 103 8.74 -12.08 -10.43
CA GLN A 103 7.50 -11.32 -10.36
C GLN A 103 7.75 -9.81 -10.27
N VAL A 104 8.73 -9.39 -9.45
CA VAL A 104 9.14 -7.97 -9.35
C VAL A 104 9.69 -7.44 -10.68
N GLN A 105 10.44 -8.24 -11.43
CA GLN A 105 10.93 -7.84 -12.76
C GLN A 105 9.79 -7.68 -13.77
N ASN A 106 8.83 -8.61 -13.79
CA ASN A 106 7.68 -8.56 -14.69
C ASN A 106 6.79 -7.34 -14.44
N PHE A 107 6.70 -6.86 -13.19
CA PHE A 107 5.95 -5.66 -12.83
C PHE A 107 6.63 -4.32 -13.19
N ARG A 108 7.94 -4.35 -13.50
CA ARG A 108 8.73 -3.13 -13.82
C ARG A 108 8.80 -2.84 -15.33
N LEU A 109 8.26 -3.72 -16.17
CA LEU A 109 8.08 -3.55 -17.61
C LEU A 109 6.68 -3.01 -17.90
#